data_AF-A0A9P8THX5-F1
#
_entry.id   AF-A0A9P8THX5-F1
#
_cell.length_a   1.000
_cell.length_b   1.000
_cell.length_c   1.000
_cell.angle_alpha   90.00
_cell.angle_beta   90.00
_cell.angle_gamma   90.00
#
_symmetry.space_group_name_H-M   'P 1'
#
loop_
_entity.id
_entity.type
_entity.pdbx_description
1 polymer ?
#
loop_
_entity_poly.entity_id
_entity_poly.type
_entity_poly.pdbx_seq_one_letter_code
_entity_poly.pdbx_strand_id
1 'polypeptide(L)'
;MWFFGLPIMDRIFINTGGICDYDDIVNNQSLFNDVGSKACRKLQGIWTGGHDPSGHVFLLVQSSIILWFELLDIRTLAELKKFGDNYQGKRQWKERALLIASSSIIVLFALLTLWWFMLLITSIHFHSFPEKLTGLFFSYLPILFYLVPRYFNL
;
A
#
# COMPACT_ATOMS: atom_id res chain seq x y z
N MET A 1 18.78 6.99 3.11
CA MET A 1 19.67 6.42 4.14
C MET A 1 18.92 6.43 5.46
N TRP A 2 18.92 5.32 6.19
CA TRP A 2 18.28 5.19 7.51
C TRP A 2 19.41 5.16 8.54
N PHE A 3 19.41 6.06 9.53
CA PHE A 3 20.51 6.21 10.49
C PHE A 3 20.48 5.18 11.65
N PHE A 4 19.53 4.24 11.65
CA PHE A 4 19.30 3.27 12.74
C PHE A 4 19.63 1.81 12.35
N GLY A 5 20.65 1.62 11.51
CA GLY A 5 21.07 0.29 11.05
C GLY A 5 20.20 -0.27 9.92
N LEU A 6 20.04 -1.60 9.89
CA LEU A 6 19.25 -2.29 8.86
C LEU A 6 17.83 -1.70 8.73
N PRO A 7 17.32 -1.54 7.49
CA PRO A 7 15.96 -1.07 7.27
C PRO A 7 14.97 -2.02 7.96
N ILE A 8 13.85 -1.46 8.45
CA ILE A 8 12.82 -2.22 9.18
C ILE A 8 12.42 -3.51 8.46
N MET A 9 12.31 -3.47 7.13
CA MET A 9 11.97 -4.66 6.33
C MET A 9 13.02 -5.77 6.45
N ASP A 10 14.31 -5.45 6.43
CA ASP A 10 15.38 -6.45 6.60
C ASP A 10 15.35 -7.06 8.01
N ARG A 11 14.96 -6.29 9.03
CA ARG A 11 14.76 -6.82 10.39
C ARG A 11 13.58 -7.78 10.48
N ILE A 12 12.48 -7.49 9.76
CA ILE A 12 11.32 -8.40 9.67
C ILE A 12 11.74 -9.69 8.97
N PHE A 13 12.47 -9.61 7.86
CA PHE A 13 12.94 -10.80 7.13
C PHE A 13 13.81 -11.70 8.00
N ILE A 14 14.78 -11.13 8.74
CA ILE A 14 15.64 -11.91 9.65
C ILE A 14 14.84 -12.50 10.82
N ASN A 15 13.98 -11.70 11.47
CA ASN A 15 13.16 -12.17 12.60
C ASN A 15 12.15 -13.25 12.21
N THR A 16 11.75 -13.30 10.94
CA THR A 16 10.80 -14.30 10.42
C THR A 16 11.51 -15.53 9.86
N GLY A 17 12.83 -15.65 10.07
CA GLY A 17 13.62 -16.82 9.72
C GLY A 17 14.27 -16.77 8.33
N GLY A 18 14.48 -15.58 7.76
CA GLY A 18 15.21 -15.40 6.51
C GLY A 18 16.71 -15.56 6.72
N ILE A 19 17.32 -16.41 5.88
CA ILE A 19 18.74 -16.75 5.94
C ILE A 19 19.37 -16.48 4.57
N CYS A 20 20.60 -15.97 4.56
CA CYS A 20 21.39 -15.85 3.34
C CYS A 20 22.21 -17.13 3.14
N ASP A 21 21.92 -17.88 2.08
CA ASP A 21 22.68 -19.05 1.67
C ASP A 21 23.82 -18.60 0.74
N TYR A 22 25.05 -18.66 1.25
CA TYR A 22 26.28 -18.30 0.53
C TYR A 22 27.47 -19.08 1.09
N ASP A 23 28.17 -19.81 0.20
CA ASP A 23 29.14 -20.85 0.53
C ASP A 23 30.35 -20.39 1.40
N ASP A 24 30.69 -19.10 1.43
CA ASP A 24 31.88 -18.59 2.17
C ASP A 24 31.57 -17.88 3.51
N ILE A 25 30.29 -17.73 3.90
CA ILE A 25 29.91 -16.96 5.12
C ILE A 25 29.47 -17.89 6.27
N VAL A 26 29.61 -19.21 6.17
CA VAL A 26 29.20 -20.15 7.24
C VAL A 26 30.02 -20.01 8.55
N ASN A 27 31.16 -19.33 8.55
CA ASN A 27 32.06 -19.27 9.72
C ASN A 27 31.87 -18.08 10.68
N ASN A 28 31.01 -17.09 10.39
CA ASN A 28 30.77 -15.96 11.30
C ASN A 28 29.29 -15.60 11.40
N GLN A 29 28.56 -16.40 12.19
CA GLN A 29 27.12 -16.27 12.44
C GLN A 29 26.69 -14.90 13.00
N SER A 30 27.60 -14.17 13.66
CA SER A 30 27.34 -12.83 14.22
C SER A 30 27.27 -11.71 13.19
N LEU A 31 27.80 -11.91 11.97
CA LEU A 31 27.73 -10.91 10.89
C LEU A 31 26.38 -10.97 10.15
N PHE A 32 25.69 -12.12 10.15
CA PHE A 32 24.41 -12.31 9.44
C PHE A 32 23.28 -11.44 9.98
N ASN A 33 23.24 -11.17 11.28
CA ASN A 33 22.19 -10.33 11.88
C ASN A 33 22.25 -8.87 11.41
N ASP A 34 23.41 -8.44 10.89
CA ASP A 34 23.63 -7.09 10.33
C ASP A 34 23.68 -7.09 8.78
N VAL A 35 23.58 -8.25 8.12
CA VAL A 35 23.56 -8.37 6.65
C VAL A 35 22.12 -8.56 6.19
N GLY A 36 21.49 -7.46 5.78
CA GLY A 36 20.14 -7.48 5.21
C GLY A 36 20.06 -8.19 3.85
N SER A 37 18.84 -8.47 3.41
CA SER A 37 18.55 -9.15 2.13
C SER A 37 19.24 -8.52 0.91
N LYS A 38 19.39 -7.19 0.91
CA LYS A 38 20.08 -6.42 -0.13
C LYS A 38 21.59 -6.67 -0.15
N ALA A 39 22.21 -6.80 1.02
CA ALA A 39 23.63 -7.08 1.13
C ALA A 39 23.92 -8.54 0.72
N CYS A 40 23.07 -9.49 1.11
CA CYS A 40 23.13 -10.88 0.64
C CYS A 40 23.09 -10.98 -0.89
N ARG A 41 22.10 -10.33 -1.54
CA ARG A 41 21.99 -10.33 -3.01
C ARG A 41 23.17 -9.62 -3.69
N LYS A 42 23.73 -8.58 -3.07
CA LYS A 42 24.93 -7.89 -3.57
C LYS A 42 26.17 -8.79 -3.53
N LEU A 43 26.25 -9.68 -2.55
CA LEU A 43 27.30 -10.69 -2.42
C LEU A 43 27.03 -11.94 -3.29
N GLN A 44 26.00 -11.92 -4.13
CA GLN A 44 25.55 -13.06 -4.94
C GLN A 44 25.07 -14.27 -4.11
N GLY A 45 24.72 -14.06 -2.84
CA GLY A 45 24.05 -15.06 -2.01
C GLY A 45 22.59 -15.24 -2.37
N ILE A 46 22.08 -16.46 -2.15
CA ILE A 46 20.67 -16.81 -2.36
C ILE A 46 19.94 -16.61 -1.04
N TRP A 47 18.96 -15.72 -1.00
CA TRP A 47 18.14 -15.54 0.20
C TRP A 47 17.07 -16.64 0.26
N THR A 48 17.06 -17.42 1.34
CA THR A 48 16.10 -18.51 1.57
C THR A 48 15.33 -18.28 2.86
N GLY A 49 14.03 -18.57 2.83
CA GLY A 49 13.13 -18.36 3.98
C GLY A 49 12.81 -16.89 4.26
N GLY A 50 12.18 -16.66 5.42
CA GLY A 50 11.67 -15.34 5.83
C GLY A 50 10.28 -15.02 5.27
N HIS A 51 9.55 -14.19 5.99
CA HIS A 51 8.22 -13.70 5.60
C HIS A 51 8.36 -12.31 4.99
N ASP A 52 8.10 -12.21 3.69
CA ASP A 52 8.20 -10.96 2.95
C ASP A 52 6.82 -10.26 2.90
N PRO A 53 6.51 -9.25 3.75
CA PRO A 53 5.27 -8.50 3.62
C PRO A 53 5.22 -7.80 2.25
N SER A 54 4.12 -8.00 1.53
CA SER A 54 3.96 -7.43 0.18
C SER A 54 3.86 -5.92 0.23
N GLY A 55 4.96 -5.24 -0.11
CA GLY A 55 5.01 -3.78 -0.21
C GLY A 55 4.02 -3.22 -1.25
N HIS A 56 3.74 -3.98 -2.31
CA HIS A 56 2.74 -3.60 -3.31
C HIS A 56 1.33 -3.59 -2.73
N VAL A 57 0.96 -4.64 -1.99
CA VAL A 57 -0.33 -4.70 -1.29
C VAL A 57 -0.44 -3.59 -0.26
N PHE A 58 0.62 -3.36 0.53
CA PHE A 58 0.66 -2.27 1.51
C PHE A 58 0.39 -0.90 0.86
N LEU A 59 1.12 -0.55 -0.21
CA LEU A 59 0.96 0.75 -0.87
C LEU A 59 -0.41 0.90 -1.55
N LEU A 60 -0.92 -0.17 -2.16
CA LEU A 60 -2.24 -0.15 -2.81
C LEU A 60 -3.36 0.02 -1.78
N VAL A 61 -3.30 -0.69 -0.66
CA VAL A 61 -4.31 -0.57 0.40
C VAL A 61 -4.23 0.80 1.07
N GLN A 62 -3.02 1.26 1.45
CA GLN A 62 -2.84 2.58 2.06
C GLN A 62 -3.36 3.70 1.16
N SER A 63 -3.03 3.67 -0.13
CA SER A 63 -3.49 4.67 -1.10
C SER A 63 -5.01 4.60 -1.31
N SER A 64 -5.59 3.39 -1.39
CA SER A 64 -7.03 3.19 -1.50
C SER A 64 -7.79 3.79 -0.31
N ILE A 65 -7.27 3.61 0.90
CA ILE A 65 -7.89 4.17 2.10
C ILE A 65 -7.85 5.71 2.09
N ILE A 66 -6.74 6.32 1.64
CA ILE A 66 -6.66 7.78 1.49
C ILE A 66 -7.71 8.28 0.49
N LEU A 67 -7.87 7.61 -0.66
CA LEU A 67 -8.89 7.96 -1.65
C LEU A 67 -10.31 7.81 -1.10
N TRP A 68 -10.57 6.79 -0.28
CA TRP A 68 -11.84 6.63 0.42
C TRP A 68 -12.12 7.75 1.41
N PHE A 69 -11.11 8.22 2.16
CA PHE A 69 -11.29 9.35 3.07
C PHE A 69 -11.60 10.64 2.32
N GLU A 70 -10.95 10.89 1.19
CA GLU A 70 -11.27 12.03 0.34
C GLU A 70 -12.71 11.92 -0.22
N LEU A 71 -13.13 10.72 -0.63
CA LEU A 71 -14.48 10.49 -1.16
C LEU A 71 -15.59 10.64 -0.11
N LEU A 72 -15.30 10.29 1.14
CA LEU A 72 -16.25 10.39 2.26
C LEU A 72 -16.22 11.76 2.95
N ASP A 73 -15.35 12.69 2.52
CA ASP A 73 -15.35 14.04 3.05
C ASP A 73 -16.67 14.76 2.74
N ILE A 74 -17.16 15.57 3.68
CA ILE A 74 -18.47 16.24 3.55
C ILE A 74 -18.46 17.18 2.33
N ARG A 75 -17.31 17.77 2.00
CA ARG A 75 -17.16 18.67 0.85
C ARG A 75 -17.30 17.89 -0.46
N THR A 76 -16.63 16.76 -0.59
CA THR A 76 -16.67 15.94 -1.81
C THR A 76 -18.04 15.28 -1.99
N LEU A 77 -18.70 14.85 -0.91
CA LEU A 77 -20.08 14.39 -0.94
C LEU A 77 -21.07 15.48 -1.39
N ALA A 78 -20.87 16.73 -0.97
CA ALA A 78 -21.67 17.86 -1.45
C ALA A 78 -21.44 18.13 -2.95
N GLU A 79 -20.18 18.08 -3.41
CA GLU A 79 -19.84 18.22 -4.83
C GLU A 79 -20.39 17.05 -5.67
N LEU A 80 -20.39 15.83 -5.14
CA LEU A 80 -21.03 14.65 -5.76
C LEU A 80 -22.53 14.87 -5.99
N LYS A 81 -23.22 15.38 -4.97
CA LYS A 81 -24.65 15.69 -5.10
C LYS A 81 -24.89 16.77 -6.16
N LYS A 82 -24.12 17.86 -6.13
CA LYS A 82 -24.21 18.93 -7.15
C LYS A 82 -23.91 18.41 -8.55
N PHE A 83 -22.93 17.52 -8.69
CA PHE A 83 -22.58 16.90 -9.97
C PHE A 83 -23.75 16.08 -10.50
N GLY A 84 -24.40 15.28 -9.66
CA GLY A 84 -25.61 14.51 -10.01
C GLY A 84 -26.76 15.41 -10.45
N ASP A 85 -27.06 16.44 -9.65
CA ASP A 85 -28.12 17.42 -9.93
C ASP A 85 -27.87 18.13 -11.29
N ASN A 86 -26.63 18.56 -11.56
CA ASN A 86 -26.23 19.18 -12.83
C ASN A 86 -26.25 18.21 -14.03
N TYR A 87 -25.85 16.95 -13.82
CA TYR A 87 -25.86 15.93 -14.87
C TYR A 87 -27.28 15.63 -15.35
N GLN A 88 -28.24 15.58 -14.43
CA GLN A 88 -29.66 15.34 -14.74
C GLN A 88 -30.29 16.55 -15.45
N GLY A 89 -29.94 17.77 -15.06
CA GLY A 89 -30.47 19.01 -15.67
C GLY A 89 -30.03 19.24 -17.13
N LYS A 90 -28.88 18.69 -17.55
CA LYS A 90 -28.40 18.82 -18.94
C LYS A 90 -29.01 17.76 -19.84
N ARG A 91 -29.57 18.18 -20.98
CA ARG A 91 -30.25 17.29 -21.95
C ARG A 91 -29.37 16.90 -23.13
N GLN A 92 -28.42 17.75 -23.53
CA GLN A 92 -27.53 17.46 -24.65
C GLN A 92 -26.33 16.61 -24.22
N TRP A 93 -26.00 15.60 -25.03
CA TRP A 93 -24.88 14.68 -24.75
C TRP A 93 -23.52 15.39 -24.73
N LYS A 94 -23.32 16.42 -25.58
CA LYS A 94 -22.08 17.20 -25.64
C LYS A 94 -21.80 17.92 -24.31
N GLU A 95 -22.83 18.52 -23.71
CA GLU A 95 -22.69 19.25 -22.44
C GLU A 95 -22.47 18.31 -21.25
N ARG A 96 -23.06 17.10 -21.32
CA ARG A 96 -22.81 16.03 -20.35
C ARG A 96 -21.37 15.53 -20.44
N ALA A 97 -20.87 15.27 -21.66
CA ALA A 97 -19.50 14.84 -21.88
C ALA A 97 -18.49 15.88 -21.38
N LEU A 98 -18.74 17.17 -21.62
CA LEU A 98 -17.87 18.25 -21.12
C LEU A 98 -17.90 18.34 -19.60
N LEU A 99 -19.07 18.20 -18.97
CA LEU A 99 -19.22 18.20 -17.51
C LEU A 99 -18.54 16.99 -16.86
N ILE A 100 -18.63 15.82 -17.49
CA ILE A 100 -17.93 14.61 -17.09
C ILE A 100 -16.41 14.82 -17.18
N ALA A 101 -15.92 15.34 -18.31
CA ALA A 101 -14.50 15.56 -18.54
C ALA A 101 -13.91 16.64 -17.63
N SER A 102 -14.70 17.63 -17.20
CA SER A 102 -14.25 18.71 -16.33
C SER A 102 -14.34 18.40 -14.83
N SER A 103 -14.91 17.26 -14.43
CA SER A 103 -15.10 16.95 -13.00
C SER A 103 -13.96 16.12 -12.41
N SER A 104 -13.42 16.58 -11.28
CA SER A 104 -12.38 15.87 -10.52
C SER A 104 -12.91 14.58 -9.87
N ILE A 105 -14.23 14.48 -9.68
CA ILE A 105 -14.90 13.33 -9.07
C ILE A 105 -14.73 12.07 -9.92
N ILE A 106 -14.79 12.19 -11.25
CA ILE A 106 -14.65 11.03 -12.14
C ILE A 106 -13.23 10.49 -12.09
N VAL A 107 -12.23 11.37 -11.99
CA VAL A 107 -10.83 10.99 -11.80
C VAL A 107 -10.67 10.21 -10.49
N LEU A 108 -11.29 10.68 -9.41
CA LEU A 108 -11.29 10.00 -8.11
C LEU A 108 -11.86 8.58 -8.20
N PHE A 109 -13.04 8.40 -8.80
CA PHE A 109 -13.64 7.07 -8.99
C PHE A 109 -12.84 6.17 -9.93
N ALA A 110 -12.25 6.74 -10.99
CA ALA A 110 -11.41 6.00 -11.92
C ALA A 110 -10.16 5.48 -11.21
N LEU A 111 -9.49 6.33 -10.41
CA LEU A 111 -8.33 5.93 -9.60
C LEU A 111 -8.73 4.86 -8.57
N LEU A 112 -9.84 5.04 -7.85
CA LEU A 112 -10.30 4.05 -6.87
C LEU A 112 -10.56 2.68 -7.53
N THR A 113 -11.26 2.68 -8.68
CA THR A 113 -11.54 1.46 -9.45
C THR A 113 -10.24 0.80 -9.93
N LEU A 114 -9.28 1.59 -10.44
CA LEU A 114 -7.98 1.09 -10.88
C LEU A 114 -7.19 0.49 -9.71
N TRP A 115 -7.21 1.11 -8.53
CA TRP A 115 -6.50 0.61 -7.34
C TRP A 115 -7.08 -0.71 -6.85
N TRP A 116 -8.41 -0.83 -6.85
CA TRP A 116 -9.09 -2.07 -6.51
C TRP A 116 -8.81 -3.18 -7.52
N PHE A 117 -8.76 -2.85 -8.82
CA PHE A 117 -8.39 -3.80 -9.86
C PHE A 117 -6.94 -4.28 -9.71
N MET A 118 -6.00 -3.37 -9.45
CA MET A 118 -4.60 -3.73 -9.19
C MET A 118 -4.47 -4.63 -7.96
N LEU A 119 -5.19 -4.32 -6.87
CA LEU A 119 -5.23 -5.15 -5.66
C LEU A 119 -5.78 -6.55 -5.97
N LEU A 120 -6.85 -6.65 -6.76
CA LEU A 120 -7.43 -7.92 -7.19
C LEU A 120 -6.42 -8.78 -7.98
N ILE A 121 -5.74 -8.20 -8.97
CA ILE A 121 -4.75 -8.92 -9.77
C ILE A 121 -3.58 -9.39 -8.90
N THR A 122 -3.06 -8.54 -8.01
CA THR A 122 -2.01 -8.89 -7.06
C THR A 122 -2.44 -10.01 -6.10
N SER A 123 -3.70 -10.00 -5.66
CA SER A 123 -4.24 -11.05 -4.81
C SER A 123 -4.35 -12.39 -5.54
N ILE A 124 -4.72 -12.40 -6.82
CA ILE A 124 -4.88 -13.66 -7.56
C ILE A 124 -3.51 -14.29 -7.89
N HIS A 125 -2.51 -13.50 -8.26
CA HIS A 125 -1.30 -14.04 -8.89
C HIS A 125 -0.10 -14.27 -7.97
N PHE A 126 0.04 -13.54 -6.85
CA PHE A 126 1.39 -13.35 -6.28
C PHE A 126 1.65 -13.72 -4.82
N HIS A 127 0.67 -14.13 -4.00
CA HIS A 127 0.94 -14.29 -2.56
C HIS A 127 0.24 -15.47 -1.88
N SER A 128 0.97 -16.08 -0.95
CA SER A 128 0.41 -16.97 0.07
C SER A 128 -0.57 -16.19 0.98
N PHE A 129 -1.61 -16.83 1.49
CA PHE A 129 -2.62 -16.20 2.37
C PHE A 129 -2.03 -15.35 3.52
N PRO A 130 -0.97 -15.77 4.25
CA PRO A 130 -0.40 -14.97 5.34
C PRO A 130 0.32 -13.69 4.87
N GLU A 131 0.93 -13.69 3.68
CA GLU A 131 1.59 -12.49 3.12
C GLU A 131 0.58 -11.39 2.82
N LYS A 132 -0.65 -11.77 2.42
CA LYS A 132 -1.76 -10.84 2.21
C LYS A 132 -2.27 -10.24 3.52
N LEU A 133 -2.42 -11.08 4.55
CA LEU A 133 -2.93 -10.65 5.86
C LEU A 133 -1.99 -9.67 6.55
N THR A 134 -0.67 -9.94 6.49
CA THR A 134 0.34 -9.04 7.07
C THR A 134 0.40 -7.70 6.34
N GLY A 135 0.37 -7.69 5.00
CA GLY A 135 0.31 -6.45 4.23
C GLY A 135 -0.91 -5.59 4.56
N LEU A 136 -2.07 -6.23 4.74
CA LEU A 136 -3.30 -5.57 5.19
C LEU A 136 -3.16 -5.03 6.62
N PHE A 137 -2.66 -5.82 7.57
CA PHE A 137 -2.45 -5.38 8.95
C PHE A 137 -1.54 -4.15 9.04
N PHE A 138 -0.39 -4.18 8.35
CA PHE A 138 0.54 -3.05 8.32
C PHE A 138 -0.07 -1.79 7.69
N SER A 139 -0.96 -1.93 6.70
CA SER A 139 -1.65 -0.78 6.08
C SER A 139 -2.66 -0.10 7.00
N TYR A 140 -3.24 -0.80 7.98
CA TYR A 140 -4.17 -0.18 8.94
C TYR A 140 -3.46 0.57 10.08
N LEU A 141 -2.20 0.23 10.39
CA LEU A 141 -1.46 0.85 11.48
C LEU A 141 -1.33 2.38 11.34
N PRO A 142 -0.92 2.97 10.19
CA PRO A 142 -0.85 4.41 10.03
C PRO A 142 -2.18 5.13 10.32
N ILE A 143 -3.30 4.51 9.94
CA ILE A 143 -4.63 5.07 10.17
C ILE A 143 -4.98 5.01 11.66
N LEU A 144 -4.66 3.91 12.33
CA LEU A 144 -4.82 3.80 13.78
C LEU A 144 -4.01 4.88 14.51
N PHE A 145 -2.74 5.09 14.12
CA PHE A 145 -1.90 6.16 14.66
C PHE A 145 -2.45 7.56 14.39
N TYR A 146 -3.17 7.77 13.28
CA TYR A 146 -3.83 9.04 12.99
C TYR A 146 -5.13 9.23 13.79
N LEU A 147 -5.92 8.16 13.95
CA LEU A 147 -7.22 8.22 14.64
C LEU A 147 -7.09 8.26 16.17
N VAL A 148 -6.11 7.58 16.76
CA VAL A 148 -5.92 7.50 18.21
C VAL A 148 -5.73 8.90 18.85
N PRO A 149 -4.79 9.75 18.41
CA PRO A 149 -4.62 11.10 18.97
C PRO A 149 -5.85 11.98 18.70
N ARG A 150 -6.52 11.79 17.57
CA ARG A 150 -7.73 12.53 17.22
C ARG A 150 -8.91 12.18 18.13
N TYR A 151 -8.99 10.93 18.59
CA TYR A 151 -10.01 10.49 19.53
C TYR A 151 -9.74 10.94 20.97
N PHE A 152 -8.47 11.01 21.38
CA PHE A 152 -8.08 11.47 22.73
C PHE A 152 -8.01 12.99 22.90
N ASN A 153 -7.94 13.78 21.82
CA ASN A 153 -7.97 15.25 21.84
C ASN A 153 -9.38 15.85 21.59
N LEU A 154 -10.42 15.04 21.80
CA LEU A 154 -11.84 15.43 21.86
C LEU A 154 -12.37 15.13 23.26
#